data_AF-A0A7C7IB82-F1
#
_entry.id   AF-A0A7C7IB82-F1
#
_cell.length_a   1.000
_cell.length_b   1.000
_cell.length_c   1.000
_cell.angle_alpha   90.00
_cell.angle_beta   90.00
_cell.angle_gamma   90.00
#
_symmetry.space_group_name_H-M   'P 1'
#
loop_
_entity.id
_entity.type
_entity.pdbx_description
1 polymer ?
#
loop_
_entity_poly.entity_id
_entity_poly.type
_entity_poly.pdbx_seq_one_letter_code
_entity_poly.pdbx_strand_id
1 'polypeptide(L)'
;MVSDTSWMRDREGMGIWEHRGKVAVVGWGQSHMDRRWDGVTMDRSCGGLAKEACLKAIADAGLSLDDIDGLITSTDTRAEQTWAPRPYFAPPYDTEDGLIKASAEWINKELGFKNAKYFKSDAPYIGPMMGLAAQAVGDGLCETALVWYPMVNLEGRYGHNNPQNSNEEAPGSSAFTLPWGYQSGAMFNNLVIFQQYCKKYGKSHDGLAPLCLNLRRNGLMTPWGYYAIHEPHQLTTEDYLNGRMIEEPLVIFDCDRPVNTCGAFIFTTAERAKDLRQKPVYVLNHAQNTGRGRSTMSTLEEHQEAVAGLARKMWEGSGLGAEDVDIFNPYDGYLTFTQQFLEGFEWHGVKFGEAHDFYADDIRVEGPHPFLSSGGNNGTGRTPLCLNLRRNGLMTPWGYYAIHEPHQLTTEDYLNGRMIEEPLVIFDCDRPVNTCGAFIFTTAERAKDLRQKPVYVLNHAQNTGRGRSTMSTLEEHQEAVAGLARKMWEGSGLGAEDVDIFNPYDGYLTFTQQFLEGFEWHGVKFGEAHDFYADDIRVEGPHPFLSSGGNNGTGRNRSVLYADSIQQLRGTAGARQVTVRAETALAGCNTPDSNGFIMFSKYPS
;
A
#
# COMPACT_ATOMS: atom_id res chain seq x y z
N MET A 1 15.68 -7.24 4.48
CA MET A 1 16.57 -7.64 5.62
C MET A 1 15.75 -8.22 6.78
N VAL A 2 16.35 -8.81 7.83
CA VAL A 2 15.61 -9.06 9.09
C VAL A 2 15.43 -7.72 9.79
N SER A 3 14.19 -7.23 9.86
CA SER A 3 13.87 -6.04 10.65
C SER A 3 14.12 -6.30 12.13
N ASP A 4 14.53 -5.28 12.87
CA ASP A 4 14.62 -5.39 14.33
C ASP A 4 13.21 -5.64 14.89
N THR A 5 13.02 -6.78 15.55
CA THR A 5 11.77 -7.19 16.20
C THR A 5 11.82 -7.08 17.72
N SER A 6 12.89 -6.53 18.30
CA SER A 6 13.07 -6.44 19.76
C SER A 6 12.01 -5.60 20.48
N TRP A 7 11.37 -4.68 19.76
CA TRP A 7 10.21 -3.90 20.21
C TRP A 7 8.89 -4.69 20.23
N MET A 8 8.78 -5.81 19.50
CA MET A 8 7.50 -6.50 19.34
C MET A 8 7.04 -7.17 20.64
N ARG A 9 5.75 -7.03 20.94
CA ARG A 9 5.06 -7.74 22.03
C ARG A 9 4.41 -8.99 21.46
N ASP A 10 5.28 -9.92 21.07
CA ASP A 10 4.98 -11.12 20.28
C ASP A 10 4.63 -12.35 21.13
N ARG A 11 4.80 -12.28 22.45
CA ARG A 11 4.59 -13.38 23.40
C ARG A 11 3.72 -12.97 24.58
N GLU A 12 3.00 -13.93 25.12
CA GLU A 12 2.34 -13.83 26.42
C GLU A 12 3.37 -13.90 27.55
N GLY A 13 3.08 -13.30 28.70
CA GLY A 13 4.00 -13.20 29.84
C GLY A 13 5.00 -12.04 29.74
N MET A 14 4.76 -11.06 28.86
CA MET A 14 5.57 -9.84 28.73
C MET A 14 5.12 -8.71 29.68
N GLY A 15 4.02 -8.90 30.40
CA GLY A 15 3.44 -7.96 31.35
C GLY A 15 2.84 -6.70 30.72
N ILE A 16 2.48 -5.75 31.58
CA ILE A 16 2.02 -4.41 31.21
C ILE A 16 3.11 -3.73 30.36
N TRP A 17 2.70 -3.05 29.28
CA TRP A 17 3.62 -2.32 28.42
C TRP A 17 4.28 -1.15 29.17
N GLU A 18 5.61 -1.11 29.11
CA GLU A 18 6.45 -0.16 29.84
C GLU A 18 6.16 1.31 29.48
N HIS A 19 5.58 1.59 28.32
CA HIS A 19 5.18 2.94 27.88
C HIS A 19 3.67 3.19 27.83
N ARG A 20 2.87 2.29 28.42
CA ARG A 20 1.41 2.45 28.58
C ARG A 20 1.03 3.85 29.06
N GLY A 21 0.30 4.58 28.24
CA GLY A 21 -0.19 5.93 28.53
C GLY A 21 0.86 7.04 28.46
N LYS A 22 2.13 6.74 28.13
CA LYS A 22 3.22 7.74 27.98
C LYS A 22 3.35 8.30 26.56
N VAL A 23 2.63 7.74 25.60
CA VAL A 23 2.59 8.19 24.21
C VAL A 23 1.14 8.40 23.81
N ALA A 24 0.86 9.44 23.02
CA ALA A 24 -0.48 9.75 22.55
C ALA A 24 -0.49 10.12 21.07
N VAL A 25 -1.58 9.76 20.39
CA VAL A 25 -1.94 10.30 19.08
C VAL A 25 -2.60 11.66 19.27
N VAL A 26 -2.14 12.67 18.53
CA VAL A 26 -2.48 14.10 18.74
C VAL A 26 -2.92 14.83 17.48
N GLY A 27 -2.97 14.14 16.35
CA GLY A 27 -3.55 14.65 15.10
C GLY A 27 -3.69 13.53 14.09
N TRP A 28 -4.69 13.64 13.20
CA TRP A 28 -4.90 12.72 12.09
C TRP A 28 -5.24 13.48 10.82
N GLY A 29 -4.81 12.93 9.69
CA GLY A 29 -5.23 13.37 8.37
C GLY A 29 -5.67 12.17 7.58
N GLN A 30 -6.90 12.22 7.07
CA GLN A 30 -7.28 11.42 5.91
C GLN A 30 -7.23 12.28 4.67
N SER A 31 -6.76 11.66 3.61
CA SER A 31 -6.58 12.25 2.31
C SER A 31 -7.83 12.08 1.42
N HIS A 32 -7.72 12.42 0.13
CA HIS A 32 -8.77 12.07 -0.84
C HIS A 32 -8.81 10.55 -1.06
N MET A 33 -9.97 10.04 -1.46
CA MET A 33 -10.19 8.65 -1.84
C MET A 33 -10.83 8.54 -3.23
N ASP A 34 -10.19 7.85 -4.17
CA ASP A 34 -10.64 7.66 -5.58
C ASP A 34 -11.02 6.20 -5.92
N ARG A 35 -11.46 5.88 -7.15
CA ARG A 35 -11.55 4.47 -7.60
C ARG A 35 -10.22 3.95 -8.09
N ARG A 36 -9.30 4.83 -8.51
CA ARG A 36 -8.03 4.65 -9.24
C ARG A 36 -7.29 5.97 -9.22
N TRP A 37 -5.97 6.01 -9.40
CA TRP A 37 -5.37 7.26 -9.88
C TRP A 37 -6.00 7.67 -11.24
N ASP A 38 -5.62 8.80 -11.78
CA ASP A 38 -5.91 9.41 -13.08
C ASP A 38 -4.70 10.13 -13.81
N GLY A 39 -4.03 11.10 -13.16
CA GLY A 39 -2.94 11.96 -13.64
C GLY A 39 -3.40 13.29 -14.26
N VAL A 40 -3.78 14.30 -13.45
CA VAL A 40 -4.22 15.61 -13.99
C VAL A 40 -3.94 16.87 -13.15
N THR A 41 -3.49 16.75 -11.90
CA THR A 41 -3.26 17.88 -10.97
C THR A 41 -1.80 17.87 -10.45
N MET A 42 -1.49 18.37 -9.24
CA MET A 42 -0.15 18.30 -8.64
C MET A 42 -0.06 17.73 -7.20
N ASP A 43 -1.12 17.09 -6.71
CA ASP A 43 -1.46 17.11 -5.28
C ASP A 43 -2.04 15.80 -4.68
N ARG A 44 -2.31 14.76 -5.49
CA ARG A 44 -3.24 13.64 -5.18
C ARG A 44 -2.81 12.16 -5.44
N SER A 45 -1.53 11.74 -5.45
CA SER A 45 -1.03 10.33 -5.32
C SER A 45 -1.09 9.72 -3.87
N CYS A 46 -0.19 8.88 -3.26
CA CYS A 46 -0.21 8.56 -1.76
C CYS A 46 0.76 9.07 -0.61
N GLY A 47 1.90 9.75 -0.85
CA GLY A 47 2.84 10.46 0.08
C GLY A 47 2.94 11.98 0.17
N GLY A 48 2.62 12.79 -0.84
CA GLY A 48 2.07 14.16 -0.85
C GLY A 48 0.58 14.45 -0.47
N LEU A 49 -0.11 13.44 0.07
CA LEU A 49 -1.42 13.13 0.66
C LEU A 49 -1.23 11.88 1.51
N ALA A 50 0.00 11.40 1.67
CA ALA A 50 0.72 11.69 2.91
C ALA A 50 1.33 13.10 3.12
N LYS A 51 1.55 14.04 2.20
CA LYS A 51 1.75 15.47 2.52
C LYS A 51 0.38 16.10 2.73
N GLU A 52 -0.64 15.97 1.90
CA GLU A 52 -2.01 16.30 2.31
C GLU A 52 -2.42 15.52 3.58
N ALA A 53 -2.21 14.20 3.77
CA ALA A 53 -2.56 13.56 5.06
C ALA A 53 -1.61 13.96 6.21
N CYS A 54 -0.29 13.97 6.05
CA CYS A 54 0.63 14.41 7.11
C CYS A 54 0.53 15.91 7.37
N LEU A 55 0.48 16.78 6.36
CA LEU A 55 0.16 18.20 6.53
C LEU A 55 -1.25 18.37 7.11
N LYS A 56 -2.24 17.54 6.76
CA LYS A 56 -3.53 17.53 7.47
C LYS A 56 -3.33 17.12 8.92
N ALA A 57 -2.54 16.09 9.25
CA ALA A 57 -2.30 15.59 10.61
C ALA A 57 -1.47 16.57 11.47
N ILE A 58 -0.44 17.20 10.88
CA ILE A 58 0.39 18.28 11.44
C ILE A 58 -0.49 19.50 11.67
N ALA A 59 -1.24 19.94 10.64
CA ALA A 59 -2.20 21.02 10.79
C ALA A 59 -3.34 20.65 11.75
N ASP A 60 -3.68 19.37 11.91
CA ASP A 60 -4.72 18.88 12.81
C ASP A 60 -4.27 18.99 14.26
N ALA A 61 -3.06 18.49 14.56
CA ALA A 61 -2.36 18.67 15.83
C ALA A 61 -2.04 20.15 16.14
N GLY A 62 -2.05 21.02 15.12
CA GLY A 62 -1.69 22.44 15.24
C GLY A 62 -0.18 22.70 15.27
N LEU A 63 0.61 21.77 14.72
CA LEU A 63 2.06 21.79 14.68
C LEU A 63 2.61 22.46 13.41
N SER A 64 3.92 22.72 13.40
CA SER A 64 4.69 23.06 12.20
C SER A 64 5.56 21.87 11.75
N LEU A 65 6.20 22.02 10.58
CA LEU A 65 7.19 21.06 10.08
C LEU A 65 8.48 21.04 10.93
N ASP A 66 8.72 22.07 11.74
CA ASP A 66 9.88 22.12 12.65
C ASP A 66 9.57 21.48 14.02
N ASP A 67 8.32 21.10 14.30
CA ASP A 67 7.94 20.39 15.54
C ASP A 67 8.10 18.85 15.45
N ILE A 68 8.31 18.30 14.24
CA ILE A 68 8.42 16.85 14.03
C ILE A 68 9.89 16.44 14.01
N ASP A 69 10.26 15.44 14.81
CA ASP A 69 11.60 14.88 14.87
C ASP A 69 11.66 13.37 14.55
N GLY A 70 10.52 12.68 14.53
CA GLY A 70 10.39 11.30 14.06
C GLY A 70 9.55 11.20 12.79
N LEU A 71 9.98 10.38 11.85
CA LEU A 71 9.27 10.09 10.61
C LEU A 71 9.21 8.57 10.44
N ILE A 72 8.00 8.01 10.42
CA ILE A 72 7.78 6.56 10.48
C ILE A 72 6.73 6.19 9.44
N THR A 73 7.02 5.17 8.65
CA THR A 73 6.08 4.72 7.64
C THR A 73 6.27 3.26 7.35
N SER A 74 5.11 2.61 7.21
CA SER A 74 5.01 1.34 6.56
C SER A 74 4.55 1.56 5.13
N THR A 75 4.94 0.60 4.35
CA THR A 75 5.73 0.82 3.16
C THR A 75 5.70 -0.49 2.40
N ASP A 76 5.78 -1.64 3.06
CA ASP A 76 4.75 -2.65 2.78
C ASP A 76 3.38 -2.02 3.00
N THR A 77 2.54 -2.02 1.97
CA THR A 77 1.18 -1.51 2.07
C THR A 77 0.11 -2.57 1.79
N ARG A 78 0.45 -3.85 2.02
CA ARG A 78 -0.37 -5.06 2.39
C ARG A 78 -0.38 -6.48 1.71
N ALA A 79 0.31 -6.90 0.65
CA ALA A 79 -0.19 -6.52 -0.64
C ALA A 79 -0.10 -7.45 -1.91
N GLU A 80 1.04 -7.96 -2.50
CA GLU A 80 1.32 -8.64 -3.88
C GLU A 80 1.79 -8.03 -5.35
N GLN A 81 2.49 -6.88 -5.63
CA GLN A 81 2.91 -6.09 -6.89
C GLN A 81 4.09 -5.01 -6.78
N THR A 82 4.64 -4.38 -7.86
CA THR A 82 5.83 -3.43 -7.89
C THR A 82 6.11 -2.06 -8.63
N TRP A 83 5.95 -1.85 -9.95
CA TRP A 83 6.92 -1.04 -10.73
C TRP A 83 6.26 -0.16 -11.79
N ALA A 84 6.72 1.07 -12.02
CA ALA A 84 5.88 2.06 -12.66
C ALA A 84 5.83 2.21 -14.21
N PRO A 85 4.72 2.66 -14.82
CA PRO A 85 4.49 2.49 -16.26
C PRO A 85 4.85 3.77 -17.07
N ARG A 86 5.21 3.69 -18.35
CA ARG A 86 6.09 4.66 -19.07
C ARG A 86 5.71 5.07 -20.54
N PRO A 87 5.03 6.19 -20.97
CA PRO A 87 5.82 7.31 -21.48
C PRO A 87 5.16 8.69 -21.53
N TYR A 88 4.08 8.91 -20.79
CA TYR A 88 3.61 10.26 -20.61
C TYR A 88 4.66 11.07 -19.83
N PHE A 89 5.87 11.46 -20.35
CA PHE A 89 6.78 12.61 -19.97
C PHE A 89 8.22 12.58 -20.68
N ALA A 90 9.25 13.42 -20.36
CA ALA A 90 10.56 13.62 -21.10
C ALA A 90 11.87 14.02 -20.25
N PRO A 91 13.15 13.92 -20.76
CA PRO A 91 14.53 13.79 -20.11
C PRO A 91 14.92 14.58 -18.84
N PRO A 92 15.78 14.18 -17.82
CA PRO A 92 16.29 12.65 -16.58
C PRO A 92 15.49 11.55 -15.71
N TYR A 93 15.46 11.64 -14.35
CA TYR A 93 14.93 10.83 -13.18
C TYR A 93 14.32 9.45 -13.33
N ASP A 94 14.22 8.83 -12.15
CA ASP A 94 14.59 7.47 -12.09
C ASP A 94 14.36 6.62 -10.78
N THR A 95 14.19 6.97 -9.44
CA THR A 95 14.19 6.05 -8.17
C THR A 95 12.88 5.91 -7.33
N GLU A 96 12.15 4.77 -7.20
CA GLU A 96 10.64 4.62 -7.14
C GLU A 96 9.94 5.44 -6.03
N ASP A 97 10.71 5.96 -5.08
CA ASP A 97 10.27 6.93 -4.09
C ASP A 97 9.40 8.01 -4.67
N GLY A 98 8.56 8.59 -3.82
CA GLY A 98 7.30 9.04 -4.34
C GLY A 98 6.62 7.89 -5.07
N LEU A 99 6.85 7.76 -6.36
CA LEU A 99 6.21 6.86 -7.31
C LEU A 99 5.21 5.83 -6.69
N ILE A 100 5.44 4.62 -6.21
CA ILE A 100 4.42 3.99 -5.27
C ILE A 100 4.50 4.25 -3.71
N LYS A 101 5.62 4.60 -3.03
CA LYS A 101 5.69 5.14 -1.64
C LYS A 101 6.68 6.28 -1.45
N ALA A 102 6.70 6.82 -0.24
CA ALA A 102 7.62 7.79 0.26
C ALA A 102 7.96 7.42 1.68
N SER A 103 9.25 7.50 1.94
CA SER A 103 9.93 7.19 3.17
C SER A 103 9.82 8.31 4.20
N ALA A 104 10.23 7.99 5.42
CA ALA A 104 10.77 8.95 6.35
C ALA A 104 11.74 9.93 5.68
N GLU A 105 12.74 9.39 4.99
CA GLU A 105 13.75 10.14 4.25
C GLU A 105 13.07 11.07 3.23
N TRP A 106 12.11 10.54 2.47
CA TRP A 106 11.49 11.28 1.38
C TRP A 106 10.63 12.42 1.90
N ILE A 107 9.68 12.10 2.78
CA ILE A 107 8.80 13.08 3.40
C ILE A 107 9.62 14.18 4.07
N ASN A 108 10.76 13.83 4.67
CA ASN A 108 11.70 14.81 5.20
C ASN A 108 12.18 15.82 4.15
N LYS A 109 12.96 15.37 3.17
CA LYS A 109 13.62 16.24 2.18
C LYS A 109 12.60 16.83 1.17
N GLU A 110 11.34 16.40 1.25
CA GLU A 110 10.19 17.03 0.59
C GLU A 110 9.69 18.30 1.30
N LEU A 111 9.17 18.14 2.51
CA LEU A 111 8.55 19.25 3.24
C LEU A 111 9.60 20.11 3.98
N GLY A 112 10.79 19.56 4.21
CA GLY A 112 11.91 20.22 4.86
C GLY A 112 11.80 20.26 6.38
N PHE A 113 11.55 19.10 7.01
CA PHE A 113 11.45 18.98 8.47
C PHE A 113 12.83 19.13 9.12
N LYS A 114 13.18 20.34 9.55
CA LYS A 114 14.57 20.70 9.95
C LYS A 114 15.09 19.92 11.16
N ASN A 115 14.19 19.36 11.96
CA ASN A 115 14.50 18.66 13.21
C ASN A 115 14.31 17.14 13.12
N ALA A 116 13.96 16.59 11.94
CA ALA A 116 13.85 15.15 11.72
C ALA A 116 15.19 14.44 12.02
N LYS A 117 15.17 13.53 13.00
CA LYS A 117 16.34 12.80 13.52
C LYS A 117 16.14 11.28 13.55
N TYR A 118 14.89 10.82 13.64
CA TYR A 118 14.54 9.40 13.62
C TYR A 118 13.73 9.08 12.37
N PHE A 119 14.14 8.02 11.68
CA PHE A 119 13.64 7.63 10.37
C PHE A 119 13.37 6.13 10.38
N LYS A 120 12.17 5.72 9.95
CA LYS A 120 11.82 4.30 9.83
C LYS A 120 10.93 4.05 8.62
N SER A 121 11.55 3.63 7.52
CA SER A 121 10.90 3.38 6.23
C SER A 121 10.70 1.89 5.89
N ASP A 122 11.12 1.01 6.79
CA ASP A 122 10.90 -0.44 6.79
C ASP A 122 10.00 -0.89 7.96
N ALA A 123 9.03 -0.05 8.37
CA ALA A 123 8.05 -0.49 9.36
C ALA A 123 7.13 -1.59 8.76
N PRO A 124 6.72 -2.60 9.54
CA PRO A 124 5.71 -3.59 9.12
C PRO A 124 4.33 -2.91 8.96
N TYR A 125 3.40 -3.54 8.23
CA TYR A 125 2.02 -3.05 7.98
C TYR A 125 1.31 -2.38 9.17
N ILE A 126 0.31 -1.54 8.85
CA ILE A 126 -0.44 -0.64 9.77
C ILE A 126 -0.53 -1.07 11.23
N GLY A 127 -1.09 -2.24 11.55
CA GLY A 127 -1.32 -2.67 12.94
C GLY A 127 -0.01 -2.69 13.75
N PRO A 128 0.97 -3.53 13.35
CA PRO A 128 2.32 -3.48 13.90
C PRO A 128 3.05 -2.12 13.73
N MET A 129 2.86 -1.36 12.65
CA MET A 129 3.47 -0.01 12.50
C MET A 129 3.09 0.92 13.66
N MET A 130 1.79 0.99 13.99
CA MET A 130 1.29 1.89 15.04
C MET A 130 1.87 1.51 16.41
N GLY A 131 2.15 0.22 16.63
CA GLY A 131 2.91 -0.27 17.79
C GLY A 131 4.37 0.17 17.77
N LEU A 132 5.08 0.03 16.63
CA LEU A 132 6.46 0.49 16.49
C LEU A 132 6.59 2.00 16.72
N ALA A 133 5.66 2.80 16.19
CA ALA A 133 5.67 4.24 16.38
C ALA A 133 5.46 4.63 17.84
N ALA A 134 4.54 3.94 18.52
CA ALA A 134 4.30 4.13 19.94
C ALA A 134 5.53 3.71 20.79
N GLN A 135 6.25 2.65 20.41
CA GLN A 135 7.50 2.26 21.04
C GLN A 135 8.60 3.31 20.80
N ALA A 136 8.81 3.76 19.56
CA ALA A 136 9.90 4.66 19.19
C ALA A 136 9.82 6.03 19.91
N VAL A 137 8.61 6.53 20.16
CA VAL A 137 8.40 7.73 20.99
C VAL A 137 8.59 7.42 22.48
N GLY A 138 8.12 6.26 22.95
CA GLY A 138 8.29 5.84 24.36
C GLY A 138 9.75 5.63 24.77
N ASP A 139 10.56 5.05 23.89
CA ASP A 139 12.02 4.86 24.05
C ASP A 139 12.82 6.14 23.76
N GLY A 140 12.16 7.25 23.41
CA GLY A 140 12.78 8.56 23.22
C GLY A 140 13.62 8.71 21.96
N LEU A 141 13.46 7.82 20.98
CA LEU A 141 14.13 7.90 19.67
C LEU A 141 13.68 9.17 18.91
N CYS A 142 12.42 9.55 19.12
CA CYS A 142 11.80 10.82 18.72
C CYS A 142 10.85 11.33 19.83
N GLU A 143 10.60 12.62 19.88
CA GLU A 143 9.60 13.22 20.79
C GLU A 143 8.24 13.37 20.10
N THR A 144 8.22 13.67 18.80
CA THR A 144 7.03 13.82 17.97
C THR A 144 7.25 13.09 16.65
N ALA A 145 6.65 11.90 16.53
CA ALA A 145 6.68 11.08 15.34
C ALA A 145 5.47 11.36 14.45
N LEU A 146 5.72 11.73 13.21
CA LEU A 146 4.74 11.65 12.13
C LEU A 146 4.73 10.24 11.55
N VAL A 147 3.55 9.65 11.46
CA VAL A 147 3.34 8.26 11.06
C VAL A 147 2.32 8.19 9.93
N TRP A 148 2.62 7.59 8.78
CA TRP A 148 1.61 7.37 7.74
C TRP A 148 1.58 5.94 7.25
N TYR A 149 0.35 5.47 7.02
CA TYR A 149 0.09 4.26 6.26
C TYR A 149 -0.53 4.63 4.92
N PRO A 150 0.25 4.50 3.85
CA PRO A 150 -0.28 4.33 2.51
C PRO A 150 -0.77 2.89 2.33
N MET A 151 -1.46 2.66 1.22
CA MET A 151 -1.97 1.42 0.60
C MET A 151 -2.49 1.94 -0.74
N VAL A 152 -1.93 1.73 -2.00
CA VAL A 152 -1.79 2.39 -3.46
C VAL A 152 -2.29 1.76 -4.90
N ASN A 153 -3.54 1.25 -5.13
CA ASN A 153 -4.24 0.39 -6.18
C ASN A 153 -4.16 0.81 -7.63
N LEU A 154 -3.37 0.07 -8.40
CA LEU A 154 -3.57 -0.20 -9.80
C LEU A 154 -4.18 -1.65 -10.15
N GLU A 155 -4.83 -1.94 -11.33
CA GLU A 155 -5.42 -3.15 -12.03
C GLU A 155 -4.63 -3.61 -13.28
N GLY A 156 -5.10 -4.65 -14.00
CA GLY A 156 -4.25 -5.71 -14.52
C GLY A 156 -3.64 -6.48 -13.34
N ARG A 157 -4.09 -6.17 -12.13
CA ARG A 157 -3.24 -5.95 -10.96
C ARG A 157 -4.05 -5.98 -9.67
N TYR A 158 -4.78 -7.07 -9.50
CA TYR A 158 -5.02 -7.64 -8.18
C TYR A 158 -4.69 -9.14 -8.32
N GLY A 159 -4.15 -9.82 -7.31
CA GLY A 159 -3.54 -11.15 -7.47
C GLY A 159 -2.08 -11.17 -8.01
N HIS A 160 -1.90 -11.18 -9.33
CA HIS A 160 -0.65 -11.12 -10.14
C HIS A 160 0.81 -11.40 -9.57
N ASN A 161 1.35 -10.89 -8.44
CA ASN A 161 2.57 -11.41 -7.72
C ASN A 161 2.23 -11.62 -6.23
N ASN A 162 1.07 -12.20 -5.96
CA ASN A 162 1.05 -13.19 -4.90
C ASN A 162 2.21 -14.15 -5.23
N PRO A 163 3.08 -14.56 -4.28
CA PRO A 163 4.24 -15.46 -4.47
C PRO A 163 3.92 -16.86 -5.06
N GLN A 164 3.01 -16.91 -6.02
CA GLN A 164 1.92 -17.87 -6.21
C GLN A 164 1.15 -17.67 -7.53
N ASN A 165 1.04 -16.44 -8.05
CA ASN A 165 0.17 -16.11 -9.19
C ASN A 165 0.94 -15.96 -10.50
N SER A 166 2.10 -15.30 -10.46
CA SER A 166 3.13 -15.37 -11.49
C SER A 166 4.16 -16.48 -11.21
N ASN A 167 3.92 -17.32 -10.19
CA ASN A 167 4.84 -18.39 -9.79
C ASN A 167 4.64 -19.64 -10.62
N GLU A 168 5.57 -19.84 -11.56
CA GLU A 168 5.60 -21.02 -12.43
C GLU A 168 5.89 -22.32 -11.67
N GLU A 169 6.34 -22.23 -10.42
CA GLU A 169 6.45 -23.36 -9.51
C GLU A 169 5.78 -23.07 -8.16
N ALA A 170 5.73 -24.11 -7.34
CA ALA A 170 5.10 -24.09 -6.03
C ALA A 170 6.05 -24.71 -5.00
N PRO A 171 6.94 -23.94 -4.35
CA PRO A 171 7.88 -24.48 -3.37
C PRO A 171 7.34 -24.51 -1.93
N GLY A 172 7.97 -25.31 -1.08
CA GLY A 172 7.62 -25.38 0.34
C GLY A 172 6.19 -25.88 0.58
N SER A 173 5.42 -25.14 1.37
CA SER A 173 4.00 -25.44 1.62
C SER A 173 3.10 -25.21 0.40
N SER A 174 3.45 -24.29 -0.49
CA SER A 174 2.62 -23.93 -1.65
C SER A 174 2.55 -25.05 -2.69
N ALA A 175 3.53 -25.97 -2.69
CA ALA A 175 3.56 -27.21 -3.47
C ALA A 175 2.27 -28.04 -3.36
N PHE A 176 1.59 -27.94 -2.21
CA PHE A 176 0.37 -28.68 -1.90
C PHE A 176 -0.90 -27.88 -2.17
N THR A 177 -0.80 -26.65 -2.66
CA THR A 177 -1.91 -25.70 -2.81
C THR A 177 -2.02 -25.14 -4.24
N LEU A 178 -0.95 -24.54 -4.77
CA LEU A 178 -0.98 -23.81 -6.05
C LEU A 178 -1.36 -24.68 -7.26
N PRO A 179 -0.90 -25.95 -7.40
CA PRO A 179 -1.31 -26.80 -8.52
C PRO A 179 -2.82 -27.13 -8.55
N TRP A 180 -3.56 -26.78 -7.49
CA TRP A 180 -5.00 -26.99 -7.34
C TRP A 180 -5.80 -25.69 -7.44
N GLY A 181 -5.17 -24.57 -7.81
CA GLY A 181 -5.79 -23.24 -7.82
C GLY A 181 -5.87 -22.57 -6.44
N TYR A 182 -5.41 -23.23 -5.37
CA TYR A 182 -5.29 -22.58 -4.06
C TYR A 182 -4.07 -21.66 -4.09
N GLN A 183 -4.35 -20.43 -4.48
CA GLN A 183 -3.53 -19.24 -4.29
C GLN A 183 -4.02 -18.58 -2.99
N SER A 184 -3.16 -18.51 -1.98
CA SER A 184 -3.39 -17.79 -0.72
C SER A 184 -3.38 -16.27 -0.93
N GLY A 185 -4.44 -15.78 -1.60
CA GLY A 185 -5.05 -14.55 -1.14
C GLY A 185 -5.76 -14.79 0.21
N ALA A 186 -6.36 -13.72 0.71
CA ALA A 186 -7.33 -13.79 1.81
C ALA A 186 -8.47 -14.78 1.57
N MET A 187 -8.90 -14.92 0.30
CA MET A 187 -10.03 -15.71 -0.19
C MET A 187 -9.93 -17.20 0.23
N PHE A 188 -9.08 -18.00 -0.42
CA PHE A 188 -8.89 -19.43 -0.11
C PHE A 188 -8.43 -19.71 1.34
N ASN A 189 -7.60 -18.83 1.93
CA ASN A 189 -7.16 -18.96 3.33
C ASN A 189 -8.33 -18.94 4.31
N ASN A 190 -9.36 -18.14 4.05
CA ASN A 190 -10.48 -17.97 4.98
C ASN A 190 -11.74 -18.69 4.52
N LEU A 191 -11.89 -19.05 3.24
CA LEU A 191 -13.03 -19.86 2.82
C LEU A 191 -13.04 -21.21 3.55
N VAL A 192 -11.91 -21.92 3.56
CA VAL A 192 -11.84 -23.26 4.19
C VAL A 192 -12.08 -23.19 5.71
N ILE A 193 -11.75 -22.07 6.34
CA ILE A 193 -12.01 -21.76 7.75
C ILE A 193 -13.49 -21.39 7.97
N PHE A 194 -14.08 -20.59 7.09
CA PHE A 194 -15.47 -20.16 7.15
C PHE A 194 -16.44 -21.31 6.84
N GLN A 195 -16.13 -22.19 5.88
CA GLN A 195 -16.87 -23.43 5.65
C GLN A 195 -16.78 -24.38 6.86
N GLN A 196 -15.60 -24.49 7.50
CA GLN A 196 -15.47 -25.20 8.78
C GLN A 196 -16.34 -24.56 9.88
N TYR A 197 -16.38 -23.23 9.95
CA TYR A 197 -17.17 -22.48 10.94
C TYR A 197 -18.67 -22.68 10.74
N CYS A 198 -19.17 -22.46 9.51
CA CYS A 198 -20.55 -22.74 9.12
C CYS A 198 -20.96 -24.18 9.47
N LYS A 199 -20.08 -25.16 9.21
CA LYS A 199 -20.31 -26.57 9.56
C LYS A 199 -20.23 -26.88 11.06
N LYS A 200 -19.37 -26.22 11.81
CA LYS A 200 -19.17 -26.41 13.27
C LYS A 200 -20.28 -25.77 14.10
N TYR A 201 -20.79 -24.63 13.66
CA TYR A 201 -21.74 -23.78 14.41
C TYR A 201 -23.13 -23.64 13.77
N GLY A 202 -23.37 -24.28 12.62
CA GLY A 202 -24.67 -24.24 11.94
C GLY A 202 -25.02 -22.90 11.31
N LYS A 203 -24.01 -22.10 10.92
CA LYS A 203 -24.17 -20.79 10.28
C LYS A 203 -24.13 -20.90 8.75
N SER A 204 -24.49 -19.81 8.05
CA SER A 204 -24.40 -19.66 6.59
C SER A 204 -23.84 -18.29 6.21
N HIS A 205 -23.46 -18.15 4.93
CA HIS A 205 -22.99 -16.89 4.32
C HIS A 205 -23.97 -15.73 4.43
N ASP A 206 -25.27 -16.00 4.28
CA ASP A 206 -26.37 -15.04 4.40
C ASP A 206 -26.31 -14.26 5.73
N GLY A 207 -25.81 -14.89 6.80
CA GLY A 207 -25.65 -14.28 8.12
C GLY A 207 -24.56 -13.21 8.22
N LEU A 208 -23.75 -13.01 7.18
CA LEU A 208 -22.81 -11.89 7.05
C LEU A 208 -23.46 -10.65 6.39
N ALA A 209 -24.64 -10.79 5.76
CA ALA A 209 -25.31 -9.67 5.09
C ALA A 209 -25.59 -8.47 6.02
N PRO A 210 -26.07 -8.64 7.28
CA PRO A 210 -26.31 -7.51 8.18
C PRO A 210 -25.04 -6.69 8.46
N LEU A 211 -23.88 -7.36 8.60
CA LEU A 211 -22.59 -6.71 8.72
C LEU A 211 -22.29 -5.88 7.46
N CYS A 212 -22.30 -6.49 6.26
CA CYS A 212 -22.00 -5.80 5.01
C CYS A 212 -22.88 -4.55 4.80
N LEU A 213 -24.19 -4.67 5.09
CA LEU A 213 -25.12 -3.54 4.99
C LEU A 213 -24.80 -2.42 5.98
N ASN A 214 -24.38 -2.74 7.21
CA ASN A 214 -23.94 -1.76 8.20
C ASN A 214 -22.60 -1.11 7.82
N LEU A 215 -21.65 -1.88 7.28
CA LEU A 215 -20.36 -1.38 6.80
C LEU A 215 -20.56 -0.40 5.65
N ARG A 216 -21.34 -0.74 4.62
CA ARG A 216 -21.70 0.20 3.56
C ARG A 216 -22.40 1.45 4.11
N ARG A 217 -23.36 1.28 5.02
CA ARG A 217 -24.09 2.40 5.65
C ARG A 217 -23.14 3.38 6.33
N ASN A 218 -22.27 2.88 7.19
CA ASN A 218 -21.33 3.70 7.95
C ASN A 218 -20.29 4.33 7.02
N GLY A 219 -19.83 3.60 5.99
CA GLY A 219 -18.95 4.11 4.94
C GLY A 219 -19.54 5.24 4.09
N LEU A 220 -20.87 5.25 3.88
CA LEU A 220 -21.59 6.37 3.23
C LEU A 220 -21.72 7.60 4.14
N MET A 221 -21.64 7.43 5.47
CA MET A 221 -21.58 8.55 6.42
C MET A 221 -20.16 9.10 6.58
N THR A 222 -19.14 8.36 6.17
CA THR A 222 -17.74 8.75 6.17
C THR A 222 -17.42 9.57 4.91
N PRO A 223 -17.28 10.91 4.98
CA PRO A 223 -17.30 11.78 3.79
C PRO A 223 -16.01 11.72 2.93
N TRP A 224 -14.97 11.10 3.46
CA TRP A 224 -13.73 10.78 2.73
C TRP A 224 -13.72 9.33 2.21
N GLY A 225 -14.77 8.53 2.50
CA GLY A 225 -14.93 7.17 2.02
C GLY A 225 -15.33 7.13 0.55
N TYR A 226 -14.86 6.13 -0.18
CA TYR A 226 -15.01 6.03 -1.63
C TYR A 226 -16.46 5.90 -2.05
N TYR A 227 -17.22 5.07 -1.33
CA TYR A 227 -18.64 4.92 -1.59
C TYR A 227 -19.36 6.25 -1.35
N ALA A 228 -18.96 7.07 -0.39
CA ALA A 228 -19.52 8.42 -0.24
C ALA A 228 -19.13 9.38 -1.38
N ILE A 229 -17.94 9.25 -1.98
CA ILE A 229 -17.43 10.16 -3.03
C ILE A 229 -17.87 9.74 -4.46
N HIS A 230 -17.83 8.44 -4.79
CA HIS A 230 -17.93 7.92 -6.17
C HIS A 230 -19.13 7.01 -6.42
N GLU A 231 -19.52 6.22 -5.42
CA GLU A 231 -20.59 5.22 -5.54
C GLU A 231 -21.65 5.37 -4.42
N PRO A 232 -22.30 6.54 -4.25
CA PRO A 232 -23.13 6.86 -3.08
C PRO A 232 -24.50 6.18 -3.07
N HIS A 233 -24.49 4.85 -2.97
CA HIS A 233 -25.66 3.98 -2.90
C HIS A 233 -25.54 2.99 -1.73
N GLN A 234 -26.61 2.87 -0.96
CA GLN A 234 -26.73 1.86 0.09
C GLN A 234 -26.98 0.49 -0.55
N LEU A 235 -26.26 -0.53 -0.07
CA LEU A 235 -26.47 -1.92 -0.45
C LEU A 235 -27.75 -2.46 0.22
N THR A 236 -28.55 -3.24 -0.49
CA THR A 236 -29.68 -3.99 0.07
C THR A 236 -29.29 -5.46 0.31
N THR A 237 -30.10 -6.18 1.09
CA THR A 237 -29.94 -7.62 1.28
C THR A 237 -30.14 -8.39 -0.02
N GLU A 238 -30.97 -7.88 -0.94
CA GLU A 238 -31.18 -8.48 -2.26
C GLU A 238 -29.95 -8.30 -3.17
N ASP A 239 -29.29 -7.13 -3.13
CA ASP A 239 -28.02 -6.93 -3.82
C ASP A 239 -26.93 -7.87 -3.28
N TYR A 240 -26.85 -8.03 -1.95
CA TYR A 240 -25.88 -8.91 -1.30
C TYR A 240 -26.09 -10.37 -1.70
N LEU A 241 -27.30 -10.90 -1.53
CA LEU A 241 -27.60 -12.32 -1.81
C LEU A 241 -27.56 -12.67 -3.31
N ASN A 242 -27.81 -11.71 -4.20
CA ASN A 242 -27.62 -11.87 -5.65
C ASN A 242 -26.22 -11.38 -6.13
N GLY A 243 -25.31 -11.10 -5.19
CA GLY A 243 -23.96 -10.63 -5.51
C GLY A 243 -23.20 -11.63 -6.38
N ARG A 244 -22.37 -11.13 -7.31
CA ARG A 244 -21.53 -11.99 -8.14
C ARG A 244 -20.63 -12.84 -7.24
N MET A 245 -20.85 -14.16 -7.24
CA MET A 245 -20.01 -15.11 -6.52
C MET A 245 -18.54 -14.97 -6.96
N ILE A 246 -17.63 -15.05 -5.99
CA ILE A 246 -16.18 -15.06 -6.19
C ILE A 246 -15.65 -16.48 -5.97
N GLU A 247 -16.00 -17.08 -4.82
CA GLU A 247 -15.54 -18.41 -4.39
C GLU A 247 -16.58 -18.97 -3.41
N GLU A 248 -17.22 -20.13 -3.70
CA GLU A 248 -18.45 -20.56 -3.00
C GLU A 248 -18.28 -20.69 -1.46
N PRO A 249 -18.99 -19.90 -0.62
CA PRO A 249 -20.20 -19.12 -0.92
C PRO A 249 -20.01 -17.59 -1.04
N LEU A 250 -18.78 -17.08 -0.91
CA LEU A 250 -18.47 -15.64 -0.87
C LEU A 250 -18.81 -14.93 -2.20
N VAL A 251 -19.35 -13.72 -2.10
CA VAL A 251 -19.72 -12.83 -3.21
C VAL A 251 -18.83 -11.58 -3.24
N ILE A 252 -18.95 -10.80 -4.31
CA ILE A 252 -18.18 -9.54 -4.54
C ILE A 252 -18.32 -8.50 -3.41
N PHE A 253 -19.28 -8.66 -2.51
CA PHE A 253 -19.51 -7.78 -1.36
C PHE A 253 -18.90 -8.30 -0.05
N ASP A 254 -18.42 -9.55 0.01
CA ASP A 254 -17.62 -10.04 1.14
C ASP A 254 -16.22 -9.44 1.15
N CYS A 255 -15.65 -9.25 -0.05
CA CYS A 255 -14.34 -8.64 -0.26
C CYS A 255 -14.43 -7.12 -0.09
N ASP A 256 -13.43 -6.49 0.52
CA ASP A 256 -13.29 -5.03 0.41
C ASP A 256 -13.14 -4.60 -1.06
N ARG A 257 -13.91 -3.58 -1.47
CA ARG A 257 -13.83 -3.06 -2.83
C ARG A 257 -12.57 -2.22 -2.98
N PRO A 258 -11.86 -2.33 -4.09
CA PRO A 258 -10.72 -1.45 -4.31
C PRO A 258 -10.96 0.10 -4.47
N VAL A 259 -10.29 0.99 -3.69
CA VAL A 259 -10.35 2.49 -3.61
C VAL A 259 -9.02 3.19 -3.18
N ASN A 260 -8.88 4.52 -3.27
CA ASN A 260 -7.58 5.23 -3.41
C ASN A 260 -7.19 6.15 -2.17
N THR A 261 -6.82 5.72 -0.95
CA THR A 261 -6.42 6.70 0.14
C THR A 261 -5.35 6.31 1.19
N CYS A 262 -4.65 7.35 1.72
CA CYS A 262 -3.56 7.28 2.70
C CYS A 262 -3.96 7.94 4.02
N GLY A 263 -3.74 7.24 5.15
CA GLY A 263 -3.97 7.78 6.49
C GLY A 263 -2.67 8.18 7.19
N ALA A 264 -2.63 9.37 7.79
CA ALA A 264 -1.48 9.85 8.58
C ALA A 264 -1.87 10.31 9.98
N PHE A 265 -0.96 10.12 10.94
CA PHE A 265 -1.15 10.33 12.38
C PHE A 265 0.08 11.02 12.98
N ILE A 266 -0.12 11.85 14.01
CA ILE A 266 0.96 12.38 14.84
C ILE A 266 0.96 11.64 16.18
N PHE A 267 2.08 11.03 16.54
CA PHE A 267 2.35 10.47 17.87
C PHE A 267 3.33 11.39 18.60
N THR A 268 3.12 11.64 19.89
CA THR A 268 4.08 12.39 20.74
C THR A 268 4.01 11.94 22.19
N THR A 269 4.96 12.40 23.01
CA THR A 269 4.97 12.12 24.45
C THR A 269 3.69 12.60 25.12
N ALA A 270 3.20 11.86 26.11
CA ALA A 270 2.01 12.21 26.88
C ALA A 270 2.14 13.57 27.57
N GLU A 271 3.36 14.03 27.83
CA GLU A 271 3.73 15.36 28.32
C GLU A 271 3.42 16.43 27.27
N ARG A 272 4.09 16.36 26.10
CA ARG A 272 3.93 17.32 24.99
C ARG A 272 2.50 17.36 24.47
N ALA A 273 1.83 16.21 24.44
CA ALA A 273 0.47 16.01 23.94
C ALA A 273 -0.62 16.87 24.62
N LYS A 274 -0.37 17.36 25.84
CA LYS A 274 -1.35 18.16 26.63
C LYS A 274 -1.51 19.60 26.10
N ASP A 275 -0.48 20.12 25.43
CA ASP A 275 -0.41 21.52 24.99
C ASP A 275 -0.74 21.70 23.48
N LEU A 276 -1.14 20.61 22.80
CA LEU A 276 -1.44 20.59 21.36
C LEU A 276 -2.94 20.80 21.09
N ARG A 277 -3.29 20.97 19.80
CA ARG A 277 -4.61 21.48 19.41
C ARG A 277 -5.76 20.50 19.60
N GLN A 278 -5.50 19.20 19.45
CA GLN A 278 -6.51 18.15 19.64
C GLN A 278 -6.43 17.54 21.04
N LYS A 279 -7.54 16.91 21.46
CA LYS A 279 -7.54 16.08 22.67
C LYS A 279 -6.67 14.83 22.41
N PRO A 280 -5.66 14.56 23.25
CA PRO A 280 -4.75 13.44 23.02
C PRO A 280 -5.40 12.08 23.29
N VAL A 281 -5.14 11.12 22.40
CA VAL A 281 -5.57 9.72 22.52
C VAL A 281 -4.37 8.87 22.92
N TYR A 282 -4.32 8.46 24.19
CA TYR A 282 -3.16 7.75 24.75
C TYR A 282 -3.09 6.29 24.30
N VAL A 283 -1.90 5.85 23.87
CA VAL A 283 -1.64 4.46 23.50
C VAL A 283 -1.46 3.62 24.78
N LEU A 284 -2.28 2.59 24.95
CA LEU A 284 -2.25 1.77 26.17
C LEU A 284 -1.45 0.46 26.01
N ASN A 285 -1.37 -0.08 24.79
CA ASN A 285 -0.58 -1.26 24.46
C ASN A 285 -0.42 -1.38 22.93
N HIS A 286 0.47 -2.27 22.49
CA HIS A 286 0.42 -2.91 21.18
C HIS A 286 0.75 -4.40 21.35
N ALA A 287 0.27 -5.26 20.45
CA ALA A 287 0.58 -6.68 20.48
C ALA A 287 0.68 -7.25 19.07
N GLN A 288 1.47 -8.31 18.91
CA GLN A 288 1.64 -9.02 17.65
C GLN A 288 1.38 -10.52 17.86
N ASN A 289 0.94 -11.22 16.82
CA ASN A 289 0.88 -12.68 16.83
C ASN A 289 1.16 -13.29 15.47
N THR A 290 1.73 -14.50 15.49
CA THR A 290 1.94 -15.34 14.32
C THR A 290 1.36 -16.71 14.65
N GLY A 291 0.24 -17.05 14.01
CA GLY A 291 -0.42 -18.35 14.19
C GLY A 291 0.49 -19.50 13.74
N ARG A 292 0.37 -20.67 14.38
CA ARG A 292 1.16 -21.86 14.07
C ARG A 292 0.26 -23.01 13.63
N GLY A 293 0.05 -23.13 12.31
CA GLY A 293 -0.65 -24.28 11.72
C GLY A 293 0.11 -25.60 11.88
N ARG A 294 -0.61 -26.71 12.02
CA ARG A 294 -0.06 -28.08 12.02
C ARG A 294 0.23 -28.65 10.62
N SER A 295 -0.21 -27.98 9.56
CA SER A 295 -0.06 -28.42 8.16
C SER A 295 0.07 -27.21 7.23
N THR A 296 0.08 -27.45 5.91
CA THR A 296 0.01 -26.39 4.86
C THR A 296 -1.29 -25.59 4.93
N MET A 297 -2.35 -26.21 5.45
CA MET A 297 -3.59 -25.57 5.91
C MET A 297 -3.59 -25.52 7.43
N SER A 298 -4.03 -24.39 7.99
CA SER A 298 -4.42 -24.32 9.41
C SER A 298 -5.86 -24.81 9.60
N THR A 299 -6.21 -25.32 10.77
CA THR A 299 -7.61 -25.61 11.12
C THR A 299 -8.33 -24.35 11.62
N LEU A 300 -9.66 -24.40 11.70
CA LEU A 300 -10.47 -23.39 12.39
C LEU A 300 -10.03 -23.22 13.85
N GLU A 301 -9.70 -24.31 14.56
CA GLU A 301 -9.25 -24.26 15.96
C GLU A 301 -7.91 -23.52 16.11
N GLU A 302 -7.03 -23.60 15.10
CA GLU A 302 -5.75 -22.90 15.08
C GLU A 302 -5.90 -21.41 14.78
N HIS A 303 -6.88 -21.01 13.96
CA HIS A 303 -7.26 -19.61 13.80
C HIS A 303 -7.88 -19.06 15.09
N GLN A 304 -8.83 -19.78 15.69
CA GLN A 304 -9.49 -19.39 16.93
C GLN A 304 -8.47 -19.18 18.07
N GLU A 305 -7.53 -20.10 18.27
CA GLU A 305 -6.47 -19.94 19.27
C GLU A 305 -5.45 -18.84 18.90
N ALA A 306 -5.16 -18.62 17.61
CA ALA A 306 -4.29 -17.52 17.19
C ALA A 306 -4.89 -16.14 17.45
N VAL A 307 -6.20 -15.94 17.25
CA VAL A 307 -6.84 -14.66 17.58
C VAL A 307 -7.01 -14.51 19.10
N ALA A 308 -7.41 -15.58 19.82
CA ALA A 308 -7.48 -15.55 21.28
C ALA A 308 -6.11 -15.22 21.92
N GLY A 309 -5.01 -15.78 21.41
CA GLY A 309 -3.66 -15.45 21.85
C GLY A 309 -3.23 -14.01 21.54
N LEU A 310 -3.75 -13.39 20.47
CA LEU A 310 -3.55 -11.95 20.23
C LEU A 310 -4.33 -11.10 21.24
N ALA A 311 -5.59 -11.45 21.52
CA ALA A 311 -6.41 -10.77 22.51
C ALA A 311 -5.80 -10.85 23.92
N ARG A 312 -5.35 -12.03 24.36
CA ARG A 312 -4.66 -12.22 25.66
C ARG A 312 -3.45 -11.30 25.83
N LYS A 313 -2.59 -11.16 24.81
CA LYS A 313 -1.46 -10.21 24.82
C LYS A 313 -1.92 -8.75 24.83
N MET A 314 -3.02 -8.44 24.14
CA MET A 314 -3.59 -7.09 24.12
C MET A 314 -4.09 -6.69 25.51
N TRP A 315 -4.83 -7.57 26.19
CA TRP A 315 -5.31 -7.41 27.56
C TRP A 315 -4.18 -7.38 28.60
N GLU A 316 -3.19 -8.27 28.49
CA GLU A 316 -2.02 -8.32 29.38
C GLU A 316 -1.22 -7.02 29.36
N GLY A 317 -0.84 -6.54 28.16
CA GLY A 317 -0.03 -5.33 28.02
C GLY A 317 -0.79 -4.04 28.32
N SER A 318 -2.11 -4.01 28.09
CA SER A 318 -2.96 -2.85 28.38
C SER A 318 -3.51 -2.84 29.81
N GLY A 319 -3.49 -3.96 30.53
CA GLY A 319 -4.14 -4.10 31.84
C GLY A 319 -5.64 -3.77 31.82
N LEU A 320 -6.33 -4.10 30.71
CA LEU A 320 -7.76 -3.89 30.48
C LEU A 320 -8.41 -5.20 30.00
N GLY A 321 -9.72 -5.32 30.16
CA GLY A 321 -10.55 -6.40 29.62
C GLY A 321 -11.30 -6.01 28.34
N ALA A 322 -12.11 -6.95 27.83
CA ALA A 322 -12.97 -6.72 26.66
C ALA A 322 -14.17 -5.81 27.00
N GLU A 323 -14.52 -5.71 28.28
CA GLU A 323 -15.54 -4.81 28.83
C GLU A 323 -15.10 -3.34 28.94
N ASP A 324 -13.78 -3.07 28.89
CA ASP A 324 -13.22 -1.71 28.95
C ASP A 324 -13.11 -1.03 27.56
N VAL A 325 -13.60 -1.68 26.49
CA VAL A 325 -13.48 -1.20 25.11
C VAL A 325 -14.82 -0.66 24.60
N ASP A 326 -14.95 0.67 24.54
CA ASP A 326 -16.19 1.33 24.06
C ASP A 326 -16.42 1.18 22.54
N ILE A 327 -15.36 1.07 21.74
CA ILE A 327 -15.41 1.06 20.27
C ILE A 327 -14.43 0.01 19.74
N PHE A 328 -14.93 -0.94 18.95
CA PHE A 328 -14.12 -2.00 18.34
C PHE A 328 -14.13 -1.91 16.80
N ASN A 329 -12.92 -1.77 16.24
CA ASN A 329 -12.67 -1.67 14.79
C ASN A 329 -11.64 -2.75 14.37
N PRO A 330 -12.04 -4.04 14.30
CA PRO A 330 -11.18 -5.11 13.80
C PRO A 330 -10.90 -4.98 12.29
N TYR A 331 -9.96 -5.77 11.77
CA TYR A 331 -9.65 -5.73 10.33
C TYR A 331 -10.70 -6.51 9.51
N ASP A 332 -11.38 -5.82 8.60
CA ASP A 332 -12.61 -6.27 7.94
C ASP A 332 -12.49 -6.46 6.42
N GLY A 333 -11.27 -6.53 5.88
CA GLY A 333 -11.05 -6.62 4.44
C GLY A 333 -11.72 -7.83 3.77
N TYR A 334 -12.07 -8.85 4.56
CA TYR A 334 -13.14 -9.79 4.25
C TYR A 334 -14.06 -9.90 5.47
N LEU A 335 -15.37 -9.99 5.27
CA LEU A 335 -16.36 -10.07 6.36
C LEU A 335 -16.12 -11.24 7.32
N THR A 336 -15.51 -12.32 6.83
CA THR A 336 -15.11 -13.51 7.60
C THR A 336 -13.93 -13.27 8.55
N PHE A 337 -13.19 -12.17 8.41
CA PHE A 337 -12.10 -11.78 9.29
C PHE A 337 -12.66 -11.09 10.54
N THR A 338 -13.56 -10.14 10.32
CA THR A 338 -14.34 -9.41 11.35
C THR A 338 -14.94 -10.37 12.36
N GLN A 339 -15.49 -11.49 11.87
CA GLN A 339 -16.05 -12.56 12.69
C GLN A 339 -15.00 -13.20 13.61
N GLN A 340 -13.83 -13.56 13.09
CA GLN A 340 -12.76 -14.17 13.88
C GLN A 340 -12.23 -13.22 14.97
N PHE A 341 -12.08 -11.93 14.64
CA PHE A 341 -11.64 -10.91 15.60
C PHE A 341 -12.67 -10.62 16.70
N LEU A 342 -13.95 -10.49 16.34
CA LEU A 342 -15.04 -10.29 17.31
C LEU A 342 -15.09 -11.41 18.35
N GLU A 343 -15.07 -12.66 17.88
CA GLU A 343 -15.15 -13.84 18.74
C GLU A 343 -13.87 -14.10 19.53
N GLY A 344 -12.70 -13.83 18.95
CA GLY A 344 -11.40 -14.07 19.59
C GLY A 344 -10.98 -13.00 20.60
N PHE A 345 -11.50 -11.76 20.48
CA PHE A 345 -11.38 -10.72 21.50
C PHE A 345 -12.49 -10.76 22.56
N GLU A 346 -13.54 -11.55 22.33
CA GLU A 346 -14.73 -11.66 23.18
C GLU A 346 -15.41 -10.29 23.46
N TRP A 347 -15.38 -9.37 22.50
CA TRP A 347 -15.99 -8.03 22.67
C TRP A 347 -17.50 -8.14 22.85
N HIS A 348 -18.06 -7.35 23.77
CA HIS A 348 -19.42 -7.53 24.32
C HIS A 348 -19.75 -8.95 24.82
N GLY A 349 -18.74 -9.79 25.07
CA GLY A 349 -18.88 -11.17 25.53
C GLY A 349 -19.09 -12.21 24.43
N VAL A 350 -19.13 -11.83 23.15
CA VAL A 350 -19.42 -12.70 21.99
C VAL A 350 -18.39 -13.84 21.90
N LYS A 351 -18.85 -15.09 21.89
CA LYS A 351 -17.99 -16.29 21.82
C LYS A 351 -17.87 -16.86 20.42
N PHE A 352 -16.88 -17.73 20.22
CA PHE A 352 -16.69 -18.48 18.98
C PHE A 352 -17.94 -19.26 18.56
N GLY A 353 -18.63 -18.80 17.50
CA GLY A 353 -19.89 -19.31 17.00
C GLY A 353 -21.06 -18.30 17.03
N GLU A 354 -20.88 -17.14 17.67
CA GLU A 354 -21.97 -16.20 18.01
C GLU A 354 -21.93 -14.90 17.19
N ALA A 355 -20.88 -14.63 16.40
CA ALA A 355 -20.75 -13.35 15.67
C ALA A 355 -21.93 -13.03 14.74
N HIS A 356 -22.52 -14.03 14.10
CA HIS A 356 -23.68 -13.83 13.21
C HIS A 356 -24.95 -13.40 13.98
N ASP A 357 -25.03 -13.79 15.26
CA ASP A 357 -26.17 -13.44 16.11
C ASP A 357 -25.99 -12.01 16.65
N PHE A 358 -24.75 -11.59 16.91
CA PHE A 358 -24.39 -10.20 17.18
C PHE A 358 -24.64 -9.28 15.96
N TYR A 359 -24.29 -9.71 14.74
CA TYR A 359 -24.56 -8.93 13.52
C TYR A 359 -26.06 -8.74 13.23
N ALA A 360 -26.92 -9.63 13.74
CA ALA A 360 -28.37 -9.53 13.59
C ALA A 360 -29.02 -8.51 14.56
N ASP A 361 -28.27 -8.02 15.56
CA ASP A 361 -28.70 -6.95 16.47
C ASP A 361 -28.21 -5.57 15.98
N ASP A 362 -28.50 -4.51 16.74
CA ASP A 362 -28.29 -3.12 16.33
C ASP A 362 -26.82 -2.66 16.46
N ILE A 363 -26.01 -3.08 15.49
CA ILE A 363 -24.57 -2.75 15.34
C ILE A 363 -24.29 -1.36 14.72
N ARG A 364 -25.27 -0.46 14.65
CA ARG A 364 -25.13 0.88 14.05
C ARG A 364 -24.32 1.83 14.95
N VAL A 365 -23.74 2.88 14.36
CA VAL A 365 -23.03 3.96 15.08
C VAL A 365 -23.92 4.64 16.14
N GLU A 366 -25.22 4.70 15.90
CA GLU A 366 -26.24 5.26 16.81
C GLU A 366 -26.97 4.18 17.64
N GLY A 367 -26.57 2.91 17.48
CA GLY A 367 -27.10 1.76 18.21
C GLY A 367 -26.38 1.49 19.53
N PRO A 368 -26.77 0.45 20.27
CA PRO A 368 -26.10 0.01 21.49
C PRO A 368 -24.69 -0.56 21.25
N HIS A 369 -24.37 -1.00 20.02
CA HIS A 369 -23.14 -1.72 19.69
C HIS A 369 -22.40 -1.09 18.48
N PRO A 370 -21.84 0.13 18.61
CA PRO A 370 -21.23 0.87 17.50
C PRO A 370 -19.97 0.16 16.95
N PHE A 371 -20.17 -0.69 15.95
CA PHE A 371 -19.15 -1.59 15.41
C PHE A 371 -18.71 -1.15 14.01
N LEU A 372 -17.39 -1.11 13.78
CA LEU A 372 -16.78 -0.62 12.53
C LEU A 372 -17.38 0.72 12.10
N SER A 373 -17.26 1.72 12.97
CA SER A 373 -18.04 2.96 12.92
C SER A 373 -17.70 3.89 11.76
N SER A 374 -16.56 3.69 11.10
CA SER A 374 -16.18 4.35 9.83
C SER A 374 -16.76 3.67 8.58
N GLY A 375 -17.33 2.47 8.73
CA GLY A 375 -17.62 1.54 7.63
C GLY A 375 -16.55 0.49 7.40
N GLY A 376 -15.37 0.60 8.03
CA GLY A 376 -14.25 -0.31 7.78
C GLY A 376 -13.74 -0.26 6.33
N ASN A 377 -12.89 -1.20 5.95
CA ASN A 377 -12.39 -1.36 4.59
C ASN A 377 -13.49 -1.84 3.64
N ASN A 378 -14.42 -2.70 4.08
CA ASN A 378 -15.52 -3.15 3.21
C ASN A 378 -16.47 -1.98 2.85
N GLY A 379 -16.73 -1.09 3.80
CA GLY A 379 -17.52 0.12 3.60
C GLY A 379 -16.75 1.31 3.01
N THR A 380 -15.40 1.27 2.96
CA THR A 380 -14.60 2.39 2.43
C THR A 380 -13.60 2.03 1.31
N GLY A 381 -12.71 1.01 1.40
CA GLY A 381 -12.10 0.27 0.25
C GLY A 381 -10.55 0.22 0.02
N ARG A 382 -10.05 -0.25 -1.16
CA ARG A 382 -8.61 -0.68 -1.48
C ARG A 382 -8.03 -0.95 -3.00
N THR A 383 -7.65 0.02 -3.91
CA THR A 383 -7.79 0.36 -5.45
C THR A 383 -7.41 -0.37 -6.83
N PRO A 384 -7.69 0.21 -8.07
CA PRO A 384 -7.01 -0.20 -9.40
C PRO A 384 -6.49 0.79 -10.62
N LEU A 385 -6.05 0.35 -11.87
CA LEU A 385 -4.87 0.89 -12.75
C LEU A 385 -5.09 1.62 -14.07
N CYS A 386 -5.64 1.04 -15.13
CA CYS A 386 -5.36 1.62 -16.46
C CYS A 386 -6.03 2.99 -16.58
N LEU A 387 -7.12 3.18 -15.82
CA LEU A 387 -7.76 4.48 -15.58
C LEU A 387 -7.01 5.38 -14.62
N ASN A 388 -6.08 4.84 -13.84
CA ASN A 388 -4.95 5.67 -13.57
C ASN A 388 -4.35 6.07 -14.90
N LEU A 389 -3.44 5.25 -15.40
CA LEU A 389 -2.30 5.80 -16.14
C LEU A 389 -2.80 6.77 -17.20
N ARG A 390 -3.85 6.31 -17.90
CA ARG A 390 -4.53 6.97 -19.00
C ARG A 390 -4.74 8.48 -18.86
N ARG A 391 -5.18 9.09 -17.76
CA ARG A 391 -5.61 10.51 -17.78
C ARG A 391 -4.45 11.50 -17.74
N ASN A 392 -3.22 11.05 -17.47
CA ASN A 392 -2.01 11.76 -17.91
C ASN A 392 -1.88 11.82 -19.46
N GLY A 393 -2.62 10.98 -20.17
CA GLY A 393 -3.04 11.17 -21.56
C GLY A 393 -3.98 12.36 -21.80
N LEU A 394 -4.04 13.33 -20.89
CA LEU A 394 -4.47 14.72 -21.12
C LEU A 394 -3.31 15.73 -20.93
N MET A 395 -2.24 15.38 -20.19
CA MET A 395 -1.19 16.33 -19.79
C MET A 395 0.28 15.85 -19.86
N THR A 396 0.57 14.82 -20.66
CA THR A 396 1.82 14.79 -21.45
C THR A 396 1.61 15.30 -22.86
N PRO A 397 2.10 16.50 -23.21
CA PRO A 397 1.83 17.09 -24.52
C PRO A 397 2.35 16.31 -25.73
N TRP A 398 3.39 15.48 -25.56
CA TRP A 398 4.00 14.65 -26.61
C TRP A 398 3.56 13.17 -26.58
N GLY A 399 2.53 12.84 -25.81
CA GLY A 399 2.10 11.46 -25.60
C GLY A 399 1.05 10.98 -26.58
N TYR A 400 1.20 9.78 -27.17
CA TYR A 400 0.19 9.13 -28.03
C TYR A 400 -1.26 9.31 -27.56
N TYR A 401 -1.64 9.01 -26.30
CA TYR A 401 -3.05 9.16 -25.91
C TYR A 401 -3.44 10.63 -25.78
N ALA A 402 -2.58 11.50 -25.24
CA ALA A 402 -2.81 12.96 -25.25
C ALA A 402 -2.90 13.59 -26.65
N ILE A 403 -2.28 12.97 -27.67
CA ILE A 403 -2.32 13.44 -29.06
C ILE A 403 -3.48 12.80 -29.86
N HIS A 404 -3.80 11.53 -29.61
CA HIS A 404 -4.64 10.70 -30.50
C HIS A 404 -5.87 10.06 -29.82
N GLU A 405 -5.81 9.79 -28.53
CA GLU A 405 -6.88 9.14 -27.76
C GLU A 405 -7.12 9.87 -26.41
N PRO A 406 -7.38 11.20 -26.39
CA PRO A 406 -7.32 12.04 -25.18
C PRO A 406 -8.62 11.96 -24.36
N HIS A 407 -8.94 10.75 -23.91
CA HIS A 407 -10.04 10.46 -23.01
C HIS A 407 -9.51 9.66 -21.81
N GLN A 408 -10.06 9.95 -20.63
CA GLN A 408 -9.87 9.11 -19.47
C GLN A 408 -10.52 7.74 -19.72
N LEU A 409 -9.86 6.66 -19.34
CA LEU A 409 -10.44 5.31 -19.37
C LEU A 409 -11.38 5.20 -18.16
N THR A 410 -12.52 4.53 -18.26
CA THR A 410 -13.44 4.30 -17.14
C THR A 410 -13.39 2.85 -16.63
N THR A 411 -13.89 2.60 -15.41
CA THR A 411 -13.84 1.23 -14.80
C THR A 411 -14.61 0.26 -15.67
N GLU A 412 -15.67 0.76 -16.30
CA GLU A 412 -16.47 0.05 -17.28
C GLU A 412 -15.69 -0.22 -18.58
N ASP A 413 -14.96 0.75 -19.14
CA ASP A 413 -14.12 0.51 -20.33
C ASP A 413 -13.07 -0.57 -20.08
N TYR A 414 -12.41 -0.54 -18.92
CA TYR A 414 -11.40 -1.55 -18.58
C TYR A 414 -12.02 -2.93 -18.38
N LEU A 415 -13.09 -3.06 -17.59
CA LEU A 415 -13.70 -4.36 -17.29
C LEU A 415 -14.42 -4.97 -18.51
N ASN A 416 -14.91 -4.14 -19.43
CA ASN A 416 -15.37 -4.56 -20.76
C ASN A 416 -14.23 -4.63 -21.79
N GLY A 417 -12.98 -4.43 -21.36
CA GLY A 417 -11.80 -4.47 -22.21
C GLY A 417 -11.61 -5.85 -22.84
N ARG A 418 -11.30 -5.89 -24.13
CA ARG A 418 -11.10 -7.15 -24.86
C ARG A 418 -9.95 -7.94 -24.22
N MET A 419 -10.27 -9.10 -23.63
CA MET A 419 -9.29 -10.06 -23.10
C MET A 419 -8.22 -10.40 -24.15
N ILE A 420 -6.97 -10.54 -23.70
CA ILE A 420 -5.81 -10.90 -24.52
C ILE A 420 -5.30 -12.29 -24.15
N GLU A 421 -5.13 -12.53 -22.85
CA GLU A 421 -4.63 -13.76 -22.24
C GLU A 421 -5.04 -13.69 -20.76
N GLU A 422 -5.76 -14.66 -20.20
CA GLU A 422 -6.33 -14.56 -18.85
C GLU A 422 -5.23 -14.37 -17.77
N PRO A 423 -5.33 -13.39 -16.84
CA PRO A 423 -6.47 -12.50 -16.54
C PRO A 423 -6.47 -11.13 -17.27
N LEU A 424 -5.60 -10.95 -18.27
CA LEU A 424 -5.28 -9.68 -18.92
C LEU A 424 -6.28 -9.24 -20.01
N VAL A 425 -6.59 -7.95 -20.04
CA VAL A 425 -7.32 -7.26 -21.11
C VAL A 425 -6.42 -6.39 -21.98
N ILE A 426 -6.94 -5.84 -23.09
CA ILE A 426 -6.19 -4.99 -24.03
C ILE A 426 -5.53 -3.78 -23.36
N PHE A 427 -6.12 -3.31 -22.27
CA PHE A 427 -5.60 -2.21 -21.46
C PHE A 427 -4.46 -2.61 -20.53
N ASP A 428 -4.17 -3.92 -20.43
CA ASP A 428 -2.97 -4.46 -19.78
C ASP A 428 -1.78 -4.59 -20.73
N CYS A 429 -1.93 -4.17 -21.98
CA CYS A 429 -0.86 -4.16 -22.97
C CYS A 429 -0.48 -2.71 -23.29
N ASP A 430 0.81 -2.42 -23.36
CA ASP A 430 1.23 -1.11 -23.84
C ASP A 430 1.02 -0.93 -25.35
N ARG A 431 0.71 0.31 -25.75
CA ARG A 431 0.37 0.65 -27.12
C ARG A 431 1.64 0.71 -28.00
N PRO A 432 1.84 -0.08 -29.06
CA PRO A 432 3.07 0.06 -29.85
C PRO A 432 3.14 1.41 -30.59
N VAL A 433 4.24 2.17 -30.45
CA VAL A 433 4.45 3.49 -31.09
C VAL A 433 5.89 3.66 -31.61
N ASN A 434 6.15 4.78 -32.31
CA ASN A 434 7.46 5.13 -32.84
C ASN A 434 7.93 6.46 -32.25
N THR A 435 9.07 6.48 -31.56
CA THR A 435 9.73 7.69 -31.04
C THR A 435 11.19 7.39 -30.66
N CYS A 436 11.95 8.41 -30.27
CA CYS A 436 13.34 8.31 -29.83
C CYS A 436 13.66 9.42 -28.82
N GLY A 437 14.43 9.09 -27.77
CA GLY A 437 14.98 10.05 -26.81
C GLY A 437 16.50 9.92 -26.73
N ALA A 438 17.16 11.03 -26.40
CA ALA A 438 18.62 11.13 -26.37
C ALA A 438 19.10 11.84 -25.10
N PHE A 439 20.26 11.40 -24.60
CA PHE A 439 20.81 11.80 -23.30
C PHE A 439 22.29 12.18 -23.45
N ILE A 440 22.78 13.06 -22.57
CA ILE A 440 24.16 13.58 -22.61
C ILE A 440 24.76 13.49 -21.21
N PHE A 441 25.88 12.77 -21.09
CA PHE A 441 26.64 12.57 -19.86
C PHE A 441 27.99 13.31 -19.92
N THR A 442 28.49 13.79 -18.78
CA THR A 442 29.81 14.44 -18.65
C THR A 442 30.28 14.39 -17.17
N THR A 443 31.49 14.84 -16.86
CA THR A 443 32.01 14.79 -15.47
C THR A 443 31.27 15.75 -14.53
N ALA A 444 31.25 15.44 -13.23
CA ALA A 444 30.53 16.22 -12.24
C ALA A 444 31.05 17.67 -12.09
N GLU A 445 32.33 17.94 -12.36
CA GLU A 445 32.82 19.33 -12.43
C GLU A 445 32.31 20.02 -13.69
N ARG A 446 32.46 19.39 -14.87
CA ARG A 446 32.09 20.02 -16.14
C ARG A 446 30.59 20.29 -16.26
N ALA A 447 29.77 19.46 -15.61
CA ALA A 447 28.33 19.59 -15.61
C ALA A 447 27.82 20.88 -14.93
N LYS A 448 28.61 21.48 -14.01
CA LYS A 448 28.25 22.70 -13.27
C LYS A 448 28.20 23.96 -14.15
N ASP A 449 28.98 23.98 -15.24
CA ASP A 449 29.05 25.13 -16.17
C ASP A 449 27.95 25.11 -17.25
N LEU A 450 27.08 24.10 -17.28
CA LEU A 450 26.14 23.88 -18.39
C LEU A 450 24.78 24.55 -18.16
N ARG A 451 24.11 24.89 -19.27
CA ARG A 451 22.86 25.69 -19.28
C ARG A 451 21.66 25.04 -18.57
N GLN A 452 21.73 23.76 -18.24
CA GLN A 452 20.68 23.03 -17.54
C GLN A 452 21.25 22.51 -16.23
N LYS A 453 20.47 22.59 -15.14
CA LYS A 453 20.87 21.97 -13.86
C LYS A 453 21.28 20.51 -14.12
N PRO A 454 22.51 20.10 -13.77
CA PRO A 454 22.98 18.77 -14.05
C PRO A 454 22.26 17.74 -13.19
N VAL A 455 22.35 16.48 -13.61
CA VAL A 455 21.98 15.31 -12.84
C VAL A 455 23.14 14.33 -12.97
N TYR A 456 23.52 13.73 -11.85
CA TYR A 456 24.72 12.95 -11.65
C TYR A 456 24.33 11.48 -11.47
N VAL A 457 25.07 10.53 -12.04
CA VAL A 457 24.81 9.10 -11.83
C VAL A 457 25.47 8.68 -10.52
N LEU A 458 24.71 8.13 -9.58
CA LEU A 458 25.20 7.60 -8.30
C LEU A 458 25.57 6.11 -8.42
N ASN A 459 24.88 5.33 -9.26
CA ASN A 459 25.16 3.90 -9.50
C ASN A 459 24.52 3.41 -10.81
N HIS A 460 24.88 2.23 -11.29
CA HIS A 460 24.08 1.48 -12.26
C HIS A 460 24.21 -0.03 -12.01
N ALA A 461 23.13 -0.78 -12.22
CA ALA A 461 23.10 -2.22 -11.96
C ALA A 461 22.27 -2.95 -13.02
N GLN A 462 22.54 -4.23 -13.24
CA GLN A 462 21.77 -5.07 -14.17
C GLN A 462 21.62 -6.50 -13.66
N ASN A 463 20.57 -7.15 -14.09
CA ASN A 463 20.31 -8.57 -13.82
C ASN A 463 20.09 -9.34 -15.12
N THR A 464 20.26 -10.65 -14.99
CA THR A 464 19.74 -11.63 -15.94
C THR A 464 19.50 -12.88 -15.10
N GLY A 465 18.24 -13.11 -14.75
CA GLY A 465 17.77 -14.30 -14.09
C GLY A 465 18.11 -15.54 -14.89
N ARG A 466 18.09 -16.69 -14.22
CA ARG A 466 18.29 -17.99 -14.85
C ARG A 466 17.23 -18.93 -14.33
N GLY A 467 16.19 -19.09 -15.14
CA GLY A 467 15.19 -20.12 -14.91
C GLY A 467 15.83 -21.50 -14.83
N ARG A 468 15.35 -22.32 -13.90
CA ARG A 468 15.69 -23.75 -13.77
C ARG A 468 15.13 -24.64 -14.88
N SER A 469 14.27 -24.11 -15.75
CA SER A 469 13.60 -24.84 -16.83
C SER A 469 13.50 -23.99 -18.11
N THR A 470 12.56 -24.32 -19.02
CA THR A 470 12.23 -23.52 -20.20
C THR A 470 11.52 -22.19 -19.90
N MET A 471 11.21 -21.96 -18.62
CA MET A 471 10.51 -20.83 -18.02
C MET A 471 11.23 -20.51 -16.67
N SER A 472 11.01 -19.34 -16.05
CA SER A 472 11.68 -18.95 -14.77
C SER A 472 10.67 -18.65 -13.64
N THR A 473 10.72 -19.41 -12.54
CA THR A 473 9.71 -19.33 -11.45
C THR A 473 9.61 -17.94 -10.84
N LEU A 474 8.54 -17.66 -10.08
CA LEU A 474 8.45 -16.36 -9.44
C LEU A 474 9.49 -16.18 -8.34
N GLU A 475 9.89 -17.20 -7.56
CA GLU A 475 11.08 -17.02 -6.70
C GLU A 475 12.32 -16.67 -7.53
N GLU A 476 12.49 -17.26 -8.72
CA GLU A 476 13.62 -16.93 -9.61
C GLU A 476 13.48 -15.53 -10.23
N HIS A 477 12.26 -15.07 -10.51
CA HIS A 477 11.95 -13.74 -11.04
C HIS A 477 12.10 -12.66 -9.96
N GLN A 478 11.59 -12.93 -8.76
CA GLN A 478 11.69 -12.13 -7.55
C GLN A 478 13.14 -12.03 -7.08
N GLU A 479 13.89 -13.13 -7.00
CA GLU A 479 15.32 -13.11 -6.64
C GLU A 479 16.22 -12.58 -7.76
N ALA A 480 15.90 -12.76 -9.05
CA ALA A 480 16.62 -12.06 -10.11
C ALA A 480 16.55 -10.54 -9.89
N VAL A 481 15.42 -10.06 -9.38
CA VAL A 481 15.11 -8.66 -9.17
C VAL A 481 15.59 -8.12 -7.82
N ALA A 482 15.49 -8.89 -6.73
CA ALA A 482 16.17 -8.55 -5.49
C ALA A 482 17.70 -8.62 -5.63
N GLY A 483 18.18 -9.51 -6.50
CA GLY A 483 19.56 -9.51 -6.99
C GLY A 483 19.91 -8.33 -7.90
N LEU A 484 18.94 -7.56 -8.43
CA LEU A 484 19.18 -6.28 -9.09
C LEU A 484 19.26 -5.14 -8.06
N ALA A 485 18.29 -5.14 -7.15
CA ALA A 485 18.15 -4.21 -6.04
C ALA A 485 19.37 -4.11 -5.14
N ARG A 486 19.83 -5.25 -4.60
CA ARG A 486 20.89 -5.26 -3.60
C ARG A 486 22.21 -4.73 -4.18
N LYS A 487 22.54 -5.06 -5.42
CA LYS A 487 23.66 -4.43 -6.17
C LYS A 487 23.48 -2.92 -6.31
N MET A 488 22.23 -2.48 -6.48
CA MET A 488 21.89 -1.09 -6.72
C MET A 488 22.00 -0.25 -5.44
N TRP A 489 21.61 -0.82 -4.30
CA TRP A 489 21.80 -0.22 -2.98
C TRP A 489 23.27 -0.28 -2.53
N GLU A 490 23.95 -1.43 -2.66
CA GLU A 490 25.38 -1.58 -2.35
C GLU A 490 26.27 -0.61 -3.14
N GLY A 491 26.05 -0.49 -4.45
CA GLY A 491 26.90 0.33 -5.32
C GLY A 491 26.60 1.84 -5.28
N SER A 492 25.50 2.25 -4.67
CA SER A 492 25.18 3.68 -4.45
C SER A 492 25.46 4.14 -3.02
N GLY A 493 25.44 3.22 -2.05
CA GLY A 493 25.38 3.55 -0.63
C GLY A 493 24.01 4.08 -0.16
N LEU A 494 22.99 4.05 -1.04
CA LEU A 494 21.65 4.55 -0.77
C LEU A 494 20.65 3.40 -0.71
N GLY A 495 19.72 3.45 0.23
CA GLY A 495 18.73 2.41 0.46
C GLY A 495 17.52 2.48 -0.47
N ALA A 496 16.56 1.62 -0.14
CA ALA A 496 15.20 1.54 -0.68
C ALA A 496 14.33 2.77 -0.33
N GLU A 497 14.90 3.73 0.39
CA GLU A 497 14.23 4.86 1.02
C GLU A 497 14.97 6.19 0.82
N ASP A 498 16.24 6.17 0.43
CA ASP A 498 17.10 7.34 0.18
C ASP A 498 16.76 8.14 -1.10
N VAL A 499 15.56 7.94 -1.59
CA VAL A 499 15.27 7.76 -3.00
C VAL A 499 14.17 8.83 -3.33
N ASP A 500 13.90 9.27 -4.58
CA ASP A 500 12.92 10.32 -4.88
C ASP A 500 11.85 10.07 -5.97
N ILE A 501 12.12 9.41 -7.14
CA ILE A 501 11.16 9.18 -8.26
C ILE A 501 11.41 7.98 -9.32
N PHE A 502 11.07 6.65 -9.18
CA PHE A 502 11.37 5.44 -10.11
C PHE A 502 10.53 5.19 -11.32
N ASN A 503 11.30 5.10 -12.38
CA ASN A 503 10.85 4.73 -13.66
C ASN A 503 11.40 3.29 -13.89
N PRO A 504 10.54 2.27 -14.04
CA PRO A 504 10.91 0.94 -14.53
C PRO A 504 9.89 0.44 -15.60
N TYR A 505 9.91 -0.79 -16.13
CA TYR A 505 9.41 -1.02 -17.52
C TYR A 505 8.11 -1.82 -17.74
N ASP A 506 7.05 -1.14 -18.20
CA ASP A 506 5.84 -1.78 -18.74
C ASP A 506 5.94 -2.16 -20.21
N GLY A 507 6.27 -3.41 -20.49
CA GLY A 507 5.68 -4.03 -21.69
C GLY A 507 4.20 -4.37 -21.47
N TYR A 508 3.82 -4.57 -20.20
CA TYR A 508 2.52 -5.07 -19.81
C TYR A 508 2.15 -4.59 -18.41
N LEU A 509 0.84 -4.58 -18.16
CA LEU A 509 0.28 -4.72 -16.85
C LEU A 509 0.38 -6.19 -16.34
N THR A 510 1.50 -6.88 -16.68
CA THR A 510 2.07 -8.06 -15.98
C THR A 510 3.40 -7.82 -15.28
N PHE A 511 4.31 -6.98 -15.78
CA PHE A 511 5.62 -6.87 -15.09
C PHE A 511 5.71 -5.87 -13.95
N THR A 512 4.82 -4.83 -13.85
CA THR A 512 4.66 -3.88 -12.71
C THR A 512 4.54 -4.66 -11.44
N GLN A 513 4.46 -5.97 -11.47
CA GLN A 513 4.42 -6.88 -10.38
C GLN A 513 5.75 -7.24 -9.73
N GLN A 514 6.91 -7.14 -10.40
CA GLN A 514 8.17 -7.76 -9.98
C GLN A 514 9.38 -6.86 -9.53
N PHE A 515 9.50 -5.53 -9.81
CA PHE A 515 10.61 -4.66 -9.30
C PHE A 515 10.60 -4.31 -7.80
N LEU A 516 10.04 -3.19 -7.32
CA LEU A 516 9.83 -2.80 -5.91
C LEU A 516 9.92 -3.91 -4.84
N GLU A 517 9.17 -5.01 -4.97
CA GLU A 517 9.12 -6.17 -4.09
C GLU A 517 10.53 -6.71 -3.87
N GLY A 518 11.29 -6.84 -4.95
CA GLY A 518 12.69 -7.18 -4.94
C GLY A 518 13.62 -5.99 -4.77
N PHE A 519 13.24 -4.80 -5.24
CA PHE A 519 13.90 -3.57 -4.82
C PHE A 519 13.86 -3.34 -3.30
N GLU A 520 13.04 -4.11 -2.56
CA GLU A 520 12.55 -3.81 -1.21
C GLU A 520 12.17 -2.33 -1.06
N TRP A 521 11.95 -1.66 -2.19
CA TRP A 521 11.91 -0.22 -2.29
C TRP A 521 10.70 0.20 -1.46
N HIS A 522 10.77 1.28 -0.67
CA HIS A 522 10.38 1.23 0.76
C HIS A 522 9.53 0.04 1.18
N GLY A 523 10.08 -0.82 2.03
CA GLY A 523 9.32 -1.76 2.85
C GLY A 523 8.58 -2.88 2.11
N VAL A 524 8.22 -2.73 0.84
CA VAL A 524 7.45 -3.72 0.10
C VAL A 524 8.29 -4.94 -0.13
N LYS A 525 7.76 -6.07 0.33
CA LYS A 525 8.32 -7.38 0.07
C LYS A 525 7.49 -8.08 -0.98
N PHE A 526 7.95 -9.24 -1.41
CA PHE A 526 7.16 -10.16 -2.22
C PHE A 526 5.83 -10.51 -1.53
N GLY A 527 4.70 -10.30 -2.19
CA GLY A 527 3.39 -10.42 -1.51
C GLY A 527 2.99 -9.20 -0.67
N GLU A 528 3.74 -8.09 -0.68
CA GLU A 528 3.57 -6.89 0.16
C GLU A 528 3.39 -5.58 -0.61
N ALA A 529 2.68 -5.77 -1.71
CA ALA A 529 2.99 -5.29 -3.02
C ALA A 529 1.72 -4.93 -3.93
N HIS A 530 0.51 -5.57 -3.86
CA HIS A 530 -0.86 -5.50 -4.49
C HIS A 530 -2.11 -5.00 -3.67
N ASP A 531 -1.99 -4.55 -2.41
CA ASP A 531 -2.68 -3.43 -1.73
C ASP A 531 -1.77 -2.20 -1.33
N PHE A 532 -0.45 -2.28 -1.25
CA PHE A 532 0.62 -1.76 -2.14
C PHE A 532 0.43 -1.92 -3.64
N TYR A 533 -0.62 -2.66 -3.89
CA TYR A 533 -1.73 -2.16 -4.64
C TYR A 533 -2.28 -0.91 -3.86
N ALA A 534 -3.57 -0.76 -3.45
CA ALA A 534 -4.57 0.09 -2.64
C ALA A 534 -4.93 1.67 -2.34
N ASP A 535 -4.42 2.80 -2.90
CA ASP A 535 -4.35 4.23 -2.39
C ASP A 535 -4.56 5.21 -3.54
N ASP A 536 -4.53 6.53 -3.31
CA ASP A 536 -4.18 7.49 -4.32
C ASP A 536 -2.76 7.30 -4.88
N ILE A 537 -2.55 7.56 -6.16
CA ILE A 537 -1.36 7.04 -6.86
C ILE A 537 -0.83 8.00 -7.92
N ARG A 538 -1.68 9.01 -8.21
CA ARG A 538 -1.51 10.41 -8.63
C ARG A 538 -0.28 10.72 -9.51
N VAL A 539 -0.31 11.60 -10.50
CA VAL A 539 0.96 12.15 -11.05
C VAL A 539 1.74 13.05 -10.07
N GLU A 540 1.21 13.16 -8.86
CA GLU A 540 0.54 14.37 -8.49
C GLU A 540 1.37 14.96 -7.36
N GLY A 541 0.93 14.90 -6.12
CA GLY A 541 1.85 15.07 -5.01
C GLY A 541 2.20 13.69 -4.50
N PRO A 542 1.38 13.14 -3.63
CA PRO A 542 1.32 11.75 -3.27
C PRO A 542 2.62 10.90 -3.24
N HIS A 543 2.48 9.64 -3.59
CA HIS A 543 3.47 8.67 -3.99
C HIS A 543 3.16 8.50 -5.51
N PRO A 544 3.85 9.22 -6.44
CA PRO A 544 3.34 9.48 -7.81
C PRO A 544 3.34 8.46 -8.99
N PHE A 545 3.14 7.16 -8.83
CA PHE A 545 3.72 5.97 -9.54
C PHE A 545 4.04 5.95 -11.05
N LEU A 546 5.26 6.36 -11.35
CA LEU A 546 5.56 6.99 -12.62
C LEU A 546 4.54 8.05 -12.89
N SER A 547 4.91 9.22 -12.41
CA SER A 547 4.69 10.46 -13.08
C SER A 547 4.56 10.20 -14.59
N SER A 548 5.51 9.52 -15.25
CA SER A 548 5.40 9.21 -16.68
C SER A 548 4.35 8.20 -17.14
N GLY A 549 3.51 7.68 -16.26
CA GLY A 549 2.64 6.51 -16.27
C GLY A 549 2.36 5.62 -17.50
N GLY A 550 2.83 5.74 -18.74
CA GLY A 550 2.30 4.94 -19.86
C GLY A 550 2.87 3.50 -19.91
N ASN A 551 3.77 2.99 -20.78
CA ASN A 551 3.69 2.73 -22.23
C ASN A 551 2.23 2.36 -22.56
N ASN A 552 1.57 1.67 -21.63
CA ASN A 552 0.13 1.59 -21.41
C ASN A 552 -0.70 2.80 -21.86
N GLY A 553 -0.22 4.04 -21.72
CA GLY A 553 -0.92 5.21 -22.28
C GLY A 553 -0.14 6.40 -22.86
N THR A 554 1.14 6.28 -23.22
CA THR A 554 1.59 7.01 -24.45
C THR A 554 2.34 6.17 -25.45
N GLY A 555 2.28 4.86 -25.26
CA GLY A 555 2.80 3.85 -26.14
C GLY A 555 4.28 3.51 -26.00
N ARG A 556 4.60 2.23 -26.16
CA ARG A 556 5.91 1.55 -26.11
C ARG A 556 7.06 2.40 -26.67
N ASN A 557 7.65 3.23 -25.81
CA ASN A 557 8.57 4.31 -26.16
C ASN A 557 9.98 4.04 -25.62
N ARG A 558 10.12 3.46 -24.42
CA ARG A 558 11.40 3.04 -23.82
C ARG A 558 12.52 4.09 -23.70
N SER A 559 12.32 5.33 -24.13
CA SER A 559 13.21 6.44 -23.84
C SER A 559 12.76 7.20 -22.60
N VAL A 560 11.44 7.39 -22.46
CA VAL A 560 10.76 8.09 -21.36
C VAL A 560 11.27 7.69 -19.96
N LEU A 561 11.76 6.46 -19.92
CA LEU A 561 12.28 5.69 -18.83
C LEU A 561 13.33 6.44 -18.03
N TYR A 562 14.33 6.93 -18.75
CA TYR A 562 15.38 7.81 -18.28
C TYR A 562 15.04 9.23 -18.75
N ALA A 563 13.75 9.46 -19.03
CA ALA A 563 13.27 10.70 -19.56
C ALA A 563 12.61 11.59 -18.52
N ASP A 564 11.31 11.39 -18.24
CA ASP A 564 10.27 12.19 -17.50
C ASP A 564 10.60 13.39 -16.56
N SER A 565 11.83 13.57 -16.16
CA SER A 565 12.22 13.05 -14.88
C SER A 565 13.52 13.79 -14.53
N ILE A 566 14.37 13.93 -15.55
CA ILE A 566 15.70 14.67 -15.60
C ILE A 566 14.94 16.08 -15.54
N GLN A 567 13.84 16.27 -16.28
CA GLN A 567 12.94 17.41 -16.22
C GLN A 567 12.54 17.75 -14.79
N GLN A 568 12.42 16.80 -13.88
CA GLN A 568 11.86 17.04 -12.55
C GLN A 568 12.92 17.19 -11.46
N LEU A 569 14.04 16.44 -11.49
CA LEU A 569 15.22 16.82 -10.69
C LEU A 569 15.69 18.23 -11.06
N ARG A 570 15.36 18.70 -12.26
CA ARG A 570 15.55 20.07 -12.73
C ARG A 570 14.44 21.06 -12.33
N GLY A 571 13.22 20.63 -12.03
CA GLY A 571 12.06 21.51 -11.78
C GLY A 571 11.43 22.09 -13.06
N THR A 572 11.32 21.30 -14.12
CA THR A 572 11.02 21.70 -15.52
C THR A 572 10.01 20.78 -16.22
N ALA A 573 9.24 19.98 -15.47
CA ALA A 573 8.27 19.06 -16.05
C ALA A 573 7.04 19.76 -16.66
N GLY A 574 6.31 20.59 -15.89
CA GLY A 574 5.07 21.27 -16.32
C GLY A 574 3.92 21.07 -15.34
N ALA A 575 2.67 20.90 -15.81
CA ALA A 575 1.47 20.51 -15.02
C ALA A 575 1.51 19.08 -14.42
N ARG A 576 2.72 18.55 -14.41
CA ARG A 576 3.20 17.18 -14.27
C ARG A 576 4.45 17.16 -13.39
N GLN A 577 4.92 18.35 -12.99
CA GLN A 577 6.05 18.56 -12.12
C GLN A 577 5.60 18.17 -10.72
N VAL A 578 6.00 16.98 -10.27
CA VAL A 578 5.72 16.49 -8.92
C VAL A 578 5.79 17.64 -7.92
N THR A 579 4.86 17.70 -6.97
CA THR A 579 5.15 18.51 -5.78
C THR A 579 6.25 17.89 -4.94
N VAL A 580 6.84 16.76 -5.37
CA VAL A 580 7.68 15.87 -4.56
C VAL A 580 9.18 15.97 -4.79
N ARG A 581 9.91 15.24 -3.94
CA ARG A 581 11.28 15.48 -3.54
C ARG A 581 12.23 15.76 -4.72
N ALA A 582 12.18 14.87 -5.71
CA ALA A 582 12.87 14.99 -6.99
C ALA A 582 14.35 15.40 -6.84
N GLU A 583 15.12 14.62 -6.07
CA GLU A 583 16.56 14.78 -5.92
C GLU A 583 17.40 13.50 -6.03
N THR A 584 16.91 12.29 -5.75
CA THR A 584 17.60 10.99 -6.00
C THR A 584 16.78 10.17 -7.00
N ALA A 585 17.40 9.26 -7.78
CA ALA A 585 16.77 8.59 -8.93
C ALA A 585 17.48 7.20 -9.34
N LEU A 586 16.95 6.19 -10.11
CA LEU A 586 17.16 4.68 -10.33
C LEU A 586 16.48 3.93 -11.58
N ALA A 587 16.62 4.29 -12.86
CA ALA A 587 15.62 3.94 -13.90
C ALA A 587 15.93 2.64 -14.63
N GLY A 588 14.95 1.78 -14.91
CA GLY A 588 15.19 0.44 -15.46
C GLY A 588 14.40 0.02 -16.71
N CYS A 589 15.07 -0.40 -17.79
CA CYS A 589 14.42 -0.88 -19.04
C CYS A 589 14.42 -2.42 -19.20
N ASN A 590 13.30 -2.97 -19.68
CA ASN A 590 13.04 -4.38 -20.05
C ASN A 590 12.47 -5.28 -18.91
N THR A 591 12.24 -6.57 -19.19
CA THR A 591 11.48 -7.51 -18.33
C THR A 591 12.18 -7.77 -17.00
N PRO A 592 11.49 -8.15 -15.91
CA PRO A 592 12.13 -8.11 -14.59
C PRO A 592 13.17 -9.19 -14.31
N ASP A 593 13.03 -10.35 -14.94
CA ASP A 593 14.13 -11.32 -15.10
C ASP A 593 15.37 -10.72 -15.81
N SER A 594 15.25 -9.68 -16.63
CA SER A 594 16.30 -9.23 -17.55
C SER A 594 16.23 -7.71 -17.86
N ASN A 595 16.75 -6.90 -16.93
CA ASN A 595 16.71 -5.43 -16.95
C ASN A 595 18.04 -4.79 -16.49
N GLY A 596 18.31 -3.57 -16.98
CA GLY A 596 19.38 -2.69 -16.50
C GLY A 596 18.83 -1.37 -15.94
N PHE A 597 19.13 -1.10 -14.68
CA PHE A 597 18.77 0.11 -13.94
C PHE A 597 19.95 1.10 -13.81
N ILE A 598 19.69 2.40 -13.66
CA ILE A 598 20.71 3.44 -13.39
C ILE A 598 20.24 4.37 -12.26
N MET A 599 20.98 4.48 -11.16
CA MET A 599 20.77 5.50 -10.13
C MET A 599 21.32 6.85 -10.56
N PHE A 600 20.50 7.91 -10.61
CA PHE A 600 20.95 9.29 -10.77
C PHE A 600 20.55 10.16 -9.56
N SER A 601 20.93 11.44 -9.54
CA SER A 601 20.63 12.40 -8.48
C SER A 601 20.86 13.85 -8.94
N LYS A 602 20.14 14.79 -8.33
CA LYS A 602 20.28 16.26 -8.43
C LYS A 602 21.59 16.75 -7.82
N TYR A 603 22.24 15.91 -7.01
CA TYR A 603 23.52 16.15 -6.35
C TYR A 603 24.52 15.01 -6.66
N PRO A 604 25.84 15.27 -6.62
CA PRO A 604 26.86 14.26 -6.95
C PRO A 604 27.15 13.28 -5.80
N SER A 605 26.57 13.53 -4.63
CA SER A 605 26.66 12.81 -3.36
C SER A 605 25.55 13.36 -2.46
#